data_AF-A0A2N5E2G9-F1
#
_entry.id   AF-A0A2N5E2G9-F1
#
_cell.length_a   1.000
_cell.length_b   1.000
_cell.length_c   1.000
_cell.angle_alpha   90.00
_cell.angle_beta   90.00
_cell.angle_gamma   90.00
#
_symmetry.space_group_name_H-M   'P 1'
#
loop_
_entity.id
_entity.type
_entity.pdbx_description
1 polymer ?
#
loop_
_entity_poly.entity_id
_entity_poly.type
_entity_poly.pdbx_seq_one_letter_code
_entity_poly.pdbx_strand_id
1 'polypeptide(L)'
;MNTNPLNTNFFNLTFPIRFEEVIQSIQAKTHAPKELIAGVQLSVMSLGAQGRVMFEHSDGRRSPVSLYSIVLAESGERKTAVCNLLQKPIQDFQKKQLKNYEEKLKVYEADLQSWAVINKTISRQIRKNIEKGGDSVSEQDKLRKHYINKPKPPRRPKILFSDATPEAIIQGLVESIGTLGLSSDEGGVIFNGRAMGNTPLFNQLWDGGGVMWSVKGID
;
A
#
# COMPACT_ATOMS: atom_id res chain seq x y z
N MET A 1 -19.78 45.80 9.09
CA MET A 1 -19.63 45.07 10.36
C MET A 1 -20.25 43.69 10.20
N ASN A 2 -19.42 42.66 10.06
CA ASN A 2 -19.82 41.28 10.30
C ASN A 2 -18.55 40.49 10.64
N THR A 3 -17.96 40.83 11.79
CA THR A 3 -16.86 40.07 12.38
C THR A 3 -17.49 38.92 13.16
N ASN A 4 -17.81 37.83 12.47
CA ASN A 4 -17.95 36.56 13.17
C ASN A 4 -16.53 36.17 13.60
N PRO A 5 -16.21 36.13 14.91
CA PRO A 5 -14.98 35.46 15.31
C PRO A 5 -15.15 34.01 14.88
N LEU A 6 -14.31 33.55 13.94
CA LEU A 6 -14.15 32.13 13.70
C LEU A 6 -13.96 31.52 15.08
N ASN A 7 -14.89 30.65 15.47
CA ASN A 7 -14.87 29.96 16.75
C ASN A 7 -13.71 28.96 16.67
N THR A 8 -12.48 29.44 16.81
CA THR A 8 -11.22 28.68 16.76
C THR A 8 -10.94 27.98 18.08
N ASN A 9 -11.93 27.93 18.99
CA ASN A 9 -11.96 27.01 20.09
C ASN A 9 -12.21 25.58 19.58
N PHE A 10 -11.36 25.08 18.68
CA PHE A 10 -10.97 23.69 18.75
C PHE A 10 -10.53 23.52 20.21
N PHE A 11 -11.29 22.74 20.99
CA PHE A 11 -10.81 22.29 22.30
C PHE A 11 -9.33 21.98 22.16
N ASN A 12 -8.48 22.56 23.02
CA ASN A 12 -7.05 22.25 23.06
C ASN A 12 -6.94 20.73 23.22
N LEU A 13 -6.93 20.01 22.09
CA LEU A 13 -6.59 18.62 21.99
C LEU A 13 -5.10 18.63 22.30
N THR A 14 -4.78 18.51 23.59
CA THR A 14 -3.41 18.29 24.02
C THR A 14 -3.00 16.97 23.39
N PHE A 15 -2.24 17.07 22.32
CA PHE A 15 -1.74 15.88 21.67
C PHE A 15 -0.71 15.23 22.59
N PRO A 16 -0.43 13.93 22.44
CA PRO A 16 0.67 13.31 23.18
C PRO A 16 1.95 14.12 23.01
N ILE A 17 2.76 14.25 24.06
CA ILE A 17 3.97 15.10 24.10
C ILE A 17 4.85 14.92 22.85
N ARG A 18 5.12 13.66 22.46
CA ARG A 18 5.92 13.35 21.27
C ARG A 18 5.32 13.87 19.96
N PHE A 19 4.00 13.93 19.87
CA PHE A 19 3.31 14.46 18.70
C PHE A 19 3.52 15.97 18.60
N GLU A 20 3.40 16.69 19.73
CA GLU A 20 3.64 18.13 19.81
C GLU A 20 5.11 18.50 19.56
N GLU A 21 6.06 17.73 20.08
CA GLU A 21 7.49 17.92 19.83
C GLU A 21 7.84 17.88 18.34
N VAL A 22 7.24 16.95 17.59
CA VAL A 22 7.42 16.86 16.14
C VAL A 22 6.84 18.10 15.45
N ILE A 23 5.64 18.55 15.84
CA ILE A 23 5.03 19.78 15.30
C ILE A 23 5.96 20.97 15.51
N GLN A 24 6.46 21.16 16.73
CA GLN A 24 7.35 22.27 17.06
C GLN A 24 8.66 22.20 16.27
N SER A 25 9.25 21.01 16.14
CA SER A 25 10.50 20.82 15.38
C SER A 25 10.32 21.11 13.88
N ILE A 26 9.21 20.66 13.29
CA ILE A 26 8.91 20.92 11.88
C ILE A 26 8.58 22.40 11.68
N GLN A 27 7.79 23.01 12.56
CA GLN A 27 7.46 24.43 12.50
C GLN A 27 8.72 25.30 12.58
N ALA A 28 9.66 24.98 13.48
CA ALA A 28 10.92 25.70 13.59
C ALA A 28 11.78 25.63 12.31
N LYS A 29 11.61 24.58 11.49
CA LYS A 29 12.35 24.39 10.23
C LYS A 29 11.66 24.99 9.02
N THR A 30 10.33 24.91 8.96
CA THR A 30 9.56 25.27 7.76
C THR A 30 8.81 26.58 7.89
N HIS A 31 8.61 27.06 9.12
CA HIS A 31 7.70 28.17 9.46
C HIS A 31 6.24 27.94 9.04
N ALA A 32 5.86 26.69 8.73
CA ALA A 32 4.49 26.36 8.36
C ALA A 32 3.53 26.46 9.57
N PRO A 33 2.23 26.72 9.33
CA PRO A 33 1.20 26.67 10.37
C PRO A 33 1.16 25.33 11.10
N LYS A 34 0.90 25.35 12.42
CA LYS A 34 0.89 24.13 13.25
C LYS A 34 -0.20 23.16 12.81
N GLU A 35 -1.33 23.70 12.37
CA GLU A 35 -2.52 22.99 11.92
C GLU A 35 -2.21 22.17 10.67
N LEU A 36 -1.46 22.76 9.73
CA LEU A 36 -0.98 22.09 8.53
C LEU A 36 -0.06 20.92 8.89
N ILE A 37 0.90 21.16 9.79
CA ILE A 37 1.84 20.13 10.22
C ILE A 37 1.11 18.99 10.94
N ALA A 38 0.19 19.31 11.85
CA ALA A 38 -0.59 18.33 12.59
C ALA A 38 -1.42 17.43 11.67
N GLY A 39 -2.12 18.01 10.69
CA GLY A 39 -2.92 17.25 9.73
C GLY A 39 -2.10 16.30 8.87
N VAL A 40 -0.95 16.76 8.36
CA VAL A 40 -0.03 15.91 7.60
C VAL A 40 0.58 14.82 8.49
N GLN A 41 0.97 15.16 9.72
CA GLN A 41 1.56 14.22 10.67
C GLN A 41 0.59 13.08 11.04
N LEU A 42 -0.68 13.38 11.32
CA LEU A 42 -1.72 12.37 11.55
C LEU A 42 -1.87 11.43 10.37
N SER A 43 -1.86 11.97 9.14
CA SER A 43 -2.00 11.20 7.91
C SER A 43 -0.83 10.23 7.72
N VAL A 44 0.40 10.70 7.97
CA VAL A 44 1.61 9.85 7.89
C VAL A 44 1.61 8.78 8.98
N MET A 45 1.22 9.12 10.21
CA MET A 45 1.13 8.16 11.31
C MET A 45 0.08 7.08 11.02
N SER A 46 -1.09 7.47 10.54
CA SER A 46 -2.14 6.55 10.09
C SER A 46 -1.62 5.59 9.02
N LEU A 47 -0.98 6.09 7.97
CA LEU A 47 -0.38 5.27 6.91
C LEU A 47 0.68 4.28 7.44
N GLY A 48 1.50 4.71 8.39
CA GLY A 48 2.50 3.85 9.04
C GLY A 48 1.90 2.76 9.94
N ALA A 49 0.73 3.02 10.53
CA ALA A 49 0.10 2.15 11.52
C ALA A 49 -0.99 1.23 10.92
N GLN A 50 -1.71 1.66 9.89
CA GLN A 50 -2.92 0.98 9.38
C GLN A 50 -2.71 -0.48 8.96
N GLY A 51 -1.50 -0.83 8.50
CA GLY A 51 -1.17 -2.22 8.15
C GLY A 51 -0.82 -3.12 9.33
N ARG A 52 -0.81 -2.60 10.57
CA ARG A 52 -0.39 -3.33 11.78
C ARG A 52 -1.29 -3.14 12.99
N VAL A 53 -2.05 -2.05 13.03
CA VAL A 53 -2.84 -1.64 14.19
C VAL A 53 -4.31 -1.58 13.80
N MET A 54 -5.14 -2.14 14.68
CA MET A 54 -6.59 -2.04 14.63
C MET A 54 -7.03 -1.42 15.96
N PHE A 55 -7.91 -0.43 15.90
CA PHE A 55 -8.46 0.18 17.11
C PHE A 55 -9.62 -0.69 17.62
N GLU A 56 -9.64 -0.97 18.93
CA GLU A 56 -10.73 -1.68 19.59
C GLU A 56 -11.50 -0.68 20.48
N HIS A 57 -12.78 -0.53 20.18
CA HIS A 57 -13.69 0.32 20.96
C HIS A 57 -14.04 -0.37 22.29
N SER A 58 -14.52 0.40 23.26
CA SER A 58 -14.94 -0.14 24.57
C SER A 58 -16.07 -1.17 24.49
N ASP A 59 -16.84 -1.17 23.38
CA ASP A 59 -17.92 -2.12 23.10
C ASP A 59 -17.45 -3.38 22.32
N GLY A 60 -16.13 -3.53 22.10
CA GLY A 60 -15.53 -4.66 21.40
C GLY A 60 -15.54 -4.56 19.87
N ARG A 61 -16.16 -3.52 19.29
CA ARG A 61 -16.04 -3.28 17.85
C ARG A 61 -14.59 -2.93 17.48
N ARG A 62 -14.20 -3.27 16.25
CA ARG A 62 -12.88 -2.96 15.70
C ARG A 62 -12.99 -2.03 14.51
N SER A 63 -12.08 -1.07 14.44
CA SER A 63 -12.02 -0.10 13.34
C SER A 63 -10.59 0.11 12.88
N PRO A 64 -10.36 0.23 11.55
CA PRO A 64 -9.04 0.55 11.05
C PRO A 64 -8.62 1.94 11.51
N VAL A 65 -7.31 2.16 11.57
CA VAL A 65 -6.72 3.47 11.88
C VAL A 65 -6.40 4.27 10.62
N SER A 66 -6.95 3.85 9.47
CA SER A 66 -6.84 4.52 8.17
C SER A 66 -7.54 5.87 8.19
N LEU A 67 -6.94 6.90 7.61
CA LEU A 67 -7.50 8.25 7.60
C LEU A 67 -7.66 8.80 6.18
N TYR A 68 -8.78 9.50 5.95
CA TYR A 68 -8.90 10.49 4.90
C TYR A 68 -8.68 11.87 5.49
N SER A 69 -7.69 12.57 4.96
CA SER A 69 -7.25 13.86 5.46
C SER A 69 -7.15 14.85 4.31
N ILE A 70 -7.73 16.03 4.51
CA ILE A 70 -7.64 17.16 3.59
C ILE A 70 -7.17 18.35 4.43
N VAL A 71 -6.00 18.87 4.10
CA VAL A 71 -5.44 20.06 4.75
C VAL A 71 -5.56 21.22 3.78
N LEU A 72 -6.42 22.18 4.12
CA LEU A 72 -6.59 23.41 3.36
C LEU A 72 -5.55 24.43 3.81
N ALA A 73 -4.73 24.89 2.88
CA ALA A 73 -3.78 25.98 3.12
C ALA A 73 -3.58 26.77 1.81
N GLU A 74 -3.26 28.05 1.94
CA GLU A 74 -3.01 28.93 0.80
C GLU A 74 -1.75 28.51 0.01
N SER A 75 -1.58 29.09 -1.17
CA SER A 75 -0.34 28.89 -1.94
C SER A 75 0.82 29.52 -1.19
N GLY A 76 1.97 28.84 -1.14
CA GLY A 76 3.16 29.32 -0.42
C GLY A 76 3.28 28.88 1.04
N GLU A 77 2.22 28.30 1.65
CA GLU A 77 2.17 27.81 3.05
C GLU A 77 3.05 26.57 3.34
N ARG A 78 4.04 26.29 2.49
CA ARG A 78 5.04 25.23 2.70
C ARG A 78 4.45 23.81 2.80
N LYS A 79 3.24 23.58 2.27
CA LYS A 79 2.58 22.26 2.16
C LYS A 79 3.53 21.16 1.69
N THR A 80 4.12 21.32 0.50
CA THR A 80 5.06 20.38 -0.11
C THR A 80 6.27 20.10 0.77
N ALA A 81 6.84 21.13 1.41
CA ALA A 81 8.00 20.99 2.28
C ALA A 81 7.67 20.14 3.52
N VAL A 82 6.51 20.39 4.15
CA VAL A 82 6.05 19.61 5.31
C VAL A 82 5.72 18.17 4.93
N CYS A 83 4.99 17.96 3.82
CA CYS A 83 4.69 16.63 3.28
C CYS A 83 5.97 15.83 3.04
N ASN A 84 6.97 16.42 2.37
CA ASN A 84 8.23 15.74 2.08
C ASN A 84 9.01 15.38 3.35
N LEU A 85 9.07 16.27 4.34
CA LEU A 85 9.77 16.01 5.60
C LEU A 85 9.11 14.87 6.38
N LEU A 86 7.79 14.90 6.52
CA LEU A 86 7.05 13.92 7.31
C LEU A 86 6.92 12.57 6.59
N GLN A 87 6.81 12.53 5.26
CA GLN A 87 6.73 11.28 4.50
C GLN A 87 8.08 10.59 4.28
N LYS A 88 9.20 11.30 4.47
CA LYS A 88 10.55 10.77 4.25
C LYS A 88 10.81 9.40 4.91
N PRO A 89 10.41 9.13 6.17
CA PRO A 89 10.60 7.80 6.78
C PRO A 89 9.90 6.67 6.01
N ILE A 90 8.71 6.93 5.46
CA ILE A 90 7.96 5.96 4.64
C ILE A 90 8.66 5.74 3.30
N GLN A 91 9.13 6.82 2.67
CA GLN A 91 9.89 6.76 1.42
C GLN A 91 11.21 5.99 1.59
N ASP A 92 11.95 6.26 2.67
CA ASP A 92 13.19 5.56 3.01
C ASP A 92 12.94 4.08 3.29
N PHE A 93 11.87 3.76 4.03
CA PHE A 93 11.44 2.37 4.23
C PHE A 93 11.14 1.68 2.90
N GLN A 94 10.32 2.29 2.04
CA GLN A 94 9.98 1.76 0.72
C GLN A 94 11.23 1.53 -0.13
N LYS A 95 12.16 2.49 -0.16
CA LYS A 95 13.43 2.37 -0.89
C LYS A 95 14.29 1.21 -0.38
N LYS A 96 14.37 1.02 0.94
CA LYS A 96 15.09 -0.10 1.55
C LYS A 96 14.44 -1.45 1.19
N GLN A 97 13.12 -1.53 1.30
CA GLN A 97 12.40 -2.77 0.98
C GLN A 97 12.47 -3.09 -0.51
N LEU A 98 12.49 -2.09 -1.39
CA LEU A 98 12.60 -2.29 -2.84
C LEU A 98 13.91 -3.02 -3.21
N LYS A 99 15.03 -2.65 -2.58
CA LYS A 99 16.31 -3.37 -2.78
C LYS A 99 16.21 -4.84 -2.38
N ASN A 100 15.65 -5.12 -1.20
CA ASN A 100 15.44 -6.49 -0.73
C ASN A 100 14.49 -7.28 -1.66
N TYR A 101 13.48 -6.59 -2.22
CA TYR A 101 12.56 -7.17 -3.17
C TYR A 101 13.26 -7.52 -4.50
N GLU A 102 14.12 -6.66 -5.02
CA GLU A 102 14.88 -6.91 -6.25
C GLU A 102 15.79 -8.14 -6.12
N GLU A 103 16.41 -8.34 -4.96
CA GLU A 103 17.20 -9.55 -4.68
C GLU A 103 16.32 -10.81 -4.66
N LYS A 104 15.17 -10.76 -3.96
CA LYS A 104 14.20 -11.87 -3.93
C LYS A 104 13.61 -12.16 -5.31
N LEU A 105 13.43 -11.14 -6.14
CA LEU A 105 12.89 -11.29 -7.49
C LEU A 105 13.85 -12.08 -8.37
N LYS A 106 15.16 -11.80 -8.30
CA LYS A 106 16.18 -12.57 -9.03
C LYS A 106 16.19 -14.05 -8.64
N VAL A 107 16.10 -14.34 -7.33
CA VAL A 107 16.02 -15.72 -6.83
C VAL A 107 14.75 -16.39 -7.34
N TYR A 108 13.61 -15.71 -7.22
CA TYR A 108 12.33 -16.20 -7.74
C TYR A 108 12.38 -16.49 -9.24
N GLU A 109 12.96 -15.62 -10.06
CA GLU A 109 13.09 -15.80 -11.50
C GLU A 109 13.96 -17.03 -11.83
N ALA A 110 15.08 -17.21 -11.14
CA ALA A 110 15.94 -18.39 -11.30
C ALA A 110 15.21 -19.69 -10.89
N ASP A 111 14.51 -19.68 -9.75
CA ASP A 111 13.73 -20.81 -9.28
C ASP A 111 12.59 -21.14 -10.25
N LEU A 112 11.92 -20.11 -10.80
CA LEU A 112 10.84 -20.28 -11.76
C LEU A 112 11.34 -20.86 -13.08
N GLN A 113 12.51 -20.44 -13.55
CA GLN A 113 13.16 -21.01 -14.72
C GLN A 113 13.52 -22.48 -14.50
N SER A 114 14.14 -22.82 -13.37
CA SER A 114 14.45 -24.20 -12.98
C SER A 114 13.19 -25.05 -12.92
N TRP A 115 12.14 -24.54 -12.26
CA TRP A 115 10.84 -25.18 -12.17
C TRP A 115 10.23 -25.44 -13.56
N ALA A 116 10.31 -24.46 -14.47
CA ALA A 116 9.78 -24.60 -15.83
C ALA A 116 10.51 -25.66 -16.66
N VAL A 117 11.84 -25.74 -16.53
CA VAL A 117 12.67 -26.77 -17.19
C VAL A 117 12.30 -28.17 -16.72
N ILE A 118 12.18 -28.37 -15.40
CA ILE A 118 11.79 -29.67 -14.81
C ILE A 118 10.36 -30.02 -15.25
N ASN A 119 9.43 -29.07 -15.19
CA ASN A 119 8.04 -29.26 -15.62
C ASN A 119 7.95 -29.71 -17.09
N LYS A 120 8.72 -29.07 -17.98
CA LYS A 120 8.79 -29.45 -19.41
C LYS A 120 9.41 -30.84 -19.61
N THR A 121 10.42 -31.18 -18.81
CA THR A 121 11.11 -32.49 -18.88
C THR A 121 10.17 -33.62 -18.48
N ILE A 122 9.47 -33.49 -17.34
CA ILE A 122 8.49 -34.48 -16.87
C ILE A 122 7.35 -34.61 -17.90
N SER A 123 6.83 -33.48 -18.39
CA SER A 123 5.77 -33.46 -19.42
C SER A 123 6.18 -34.18 -20.70
N ARG A 124 7.44 -34.04 -21.14
CA ARG A 124 7.98 -34.74 -22.31
C ARG A 124 8.09 -36.25 -22.08
N GLN A 125 8.49 -36.67 -20.86
CA GLN A 125 8.58 -38.08 -20.52
C GLN A 125 7.21 -38.75 -20.53
N ILE A 126 6.19 -38.09 -19.97
CA ILE A 126 4.80 -38.56 -20.02
C ILE A 126 4.35 -38.77 -21.47
N ARG A 127 4.54 -37.76 -22.35
CA ARG A 127 4.19 -37.87 -23.77
C ARG A 127 4.87 -39.07 -24.44
N LYS A 128 6.17 -39.25 -24.23
CA LYS A 128 6.95 -40.35 -24.82
C LYS A 128 6.48 -41.73 -24.33
N ASN A 129 6.09 -41.86 -23.07
CA ASN A 129 5.58 -43.12 -22.52
C ASN A 129 4.20 -43.47 -23.11
N ILE A 130 3.32 -42.47 -23.24
CA ILE A 130 2.00 -42.62 -23.87
C ILE A 130 2.13 -43.01 -25.36
N GLU A 131 3.02 -42.35 -26.12
CA GLU A 131 3.27 -42.67 -27.54
C GLU A 131 3.75 -44.12 -27.76
N LYS A 132 4.44 -44.69 -26.76
CA LYS A 132 4.90 -46.09 -26.79
C LYS A 132 3.84 -47.09 -26.31
N GLY A 133 2.63 -46.64 -25.99
CA GLY A 133 1.55 -47.47 -25.44
C GLY A 133 1.79 -47.90 -23.99
N GLY A 134 2.70 -47.24 -23.27
CA GLY A 134 3.02 -47.54 -21.88
C GLY A 134 2.29 -46.66 -20.87
N ASP A 135 2.33 -47.08 -19.60
CA ASP A 135 1.80 -46.30 -18.48
C ASP A 135 2.74 -45.13 -18.08
N SER A 136 2.17 -44.08 -17.50
CA SER A 136 2.87 -42.87 -17.01
C SER A 136 2.46 -42.45 -15.60
N VAL A 137 1.81 -43.31 -14.81
CA VAL A 137 1.34 -42.99 -13.45
C VAL A 137 2.46 -42.41 -12.56
N SER A 138 3.66 -43.01 -12.60
CA SER A 138 4.83 -42.52 -11.85
C SER A 138 5.21 -41.08 -12.21
N GLU A 139 5.25 -40.75 -13.51
CA GLU A 139 5.62 -39.43 -14.01
C GLU A 139 4.52 -38.39 -13.72
N GLN A 140 3.25 -38.81 -13.78
CA GLN A 140 2.12 -37.96 -13.39
C GLN A 140 2.19 -37.60 -11.90
N ASP A 141 2.55 -38.54 -11.03
CA ASP A 141 2.73 -38.26 -9.61
C ASP A 141 3.94 -37.35 -9.34
N LYS A 142 5.04 -37.51 -10.08
CA LYS A 142 6.17 -36.56 -10.04
C LYS A 142 5.73 -35.17 -10.48
N LEU A 143 4.91 -35.06 -11.53
CA LEU A 143 4.39 -33.79 -12.01
C LEU A 143 3.51 -33.10 -10.96
N ARG A 144 2.60 -33.85 -10.32
CA ARG A 144 1.75 -33.34 -9.22
C ARG A 144 2.60 -32.78 -8.09
N LYS A 145 3.60 -33.54 -7.61
CA LYS A 145 4.52 -33.10 -6.56
C LYS A 145 5.31 -31.85 -6.96
N HIS A 146 5.78 -31.80 -8.21
CA HIS A 146 6.50 -30.65 -8.75
C HIS A 146 5.63 -29.39 -8.82
N TYR A 147 4.36 -29.53 -9.19
CA TYR A 147 3.44 -28.40 -9.35
C TYR A 147 3.14 -27.70 -8.03
N ILE A 148 3.09 -28.44 -6.92
CA ILE A 148 2.92 -27.89 -5.56
C ILE A 148 4.09 -26.95 -5.20
N ASN A 149 5.29 -27.23 -5.71
CA ASN A 149 6.50 -26.48 -5.44
C ASN A 149 6.73 -25.30 -6.40
N LYS A 150 5.69 -24.86 -7.13
CA LYS A 150 5.81 -23.68 -8.00
C LYS A 150 6.22 -22.46 -7.16
N PRO A 151 7.32 -21.79 -7.50
CA PRO A 151 7.75 -20.58 -6.78
C PRO A 151 6.65 -19.52 -6.77
N LYS A 152 6.55 -18.77 -5.67
CA LYS A 152 5.59 -17.67 -5.53
C LYS A 152 6.29 -16.33 -5.75
N PRO A 153 5.71 -15.41 -6.53
CA PRO A 153 6.32 -14.10 -6.75
C PRO A 153 6.45 -13.35 -5.42
N PRO A 154 7.58 -12.67 -5.16
CA PRO A 154 7.72 -11.82 -4.00
C PRO A 154 6.74 -10.63 -4.08
N ARG A 155 6.34 -10.09 -2.93
CA ARG A 155 5.44 -8.93 -2.86
C ARG A 155 6.21 -7.62 -3.02
N ARG A 156 5.73 -6.73 -3.89
CA ARG A 156 6.38 -5.44 -4.18
C ARG A 156 6.06 -4.43 -3.06
N PRO A 157 7.04 -3.82 -2.38
CA PRO A 157 6.78 -2.98 -1.22
C PRO A 157 6.37 -1.54 -1.61
N LYS A 158 5.32 -1.38 -2.43
CA LYS A 158 4.80 -0.07 -2.83
C LYS A 158 3.70 0.39 -1.88
N ILE A 159 3.90 1.51 -1.21
CA ILE A 159 2.99 2.08 -0.19
C ILE A 159 2.37 3.38 -0.68
N LEU A 160 3.16 4.30 -1.26
CA LEU A 160 2.69 5.64 -1.64
C LEU A 160 2.30 5.71 -3.11
N PHE A 161 1.13 6.32 -3.37
CA PHE A 161 0.55 6.58 -4.69
C PHE A 161 0.10 8.05 -4.73
N SER A 162 0.17 8.69 -5.90
CA SER A 162 -0.24 10.09 -6.08
C SER A 162 -1.31 10.22 -7.16
N ASP A 163 -0.98 9.86 -8.40
CA ASP A 163 -1.92 9.72 -9.53
C ASP A 163 -1.95 8.26 -9.98
N ALA A 164 -3.06 7.58 -9.69
CA ALA A 164 -3.26 6.18 -10.03
C ALA A 164 -4.74 5.93 -10.34
N THR A 165 -5.01 5.02 -11.28
CA THR A 165 -6.38 4.57 -11.53
C THR A 165 -6.86 3.65 -10.40
N PRO A 166 -8.17 3.50 -10.19
CA PRO A 166 -8.72 2.54 -9.23
C PRO A 166 -8.16 1.13 -9.40
N GLU A 167 -7.98 0.67 -10.64
CA GLU A 167 -7.41 -0.64 -10.95
C GLU A 167 -5.94 -0.74 -10.53
N ALA A 168 -5.15 0.30 -10.77
CA ALA A 168 -3.75 0.35 -10.35
C ALA A 168 -3.61 0.39 -8.82
N ILE A 169 -4.59 0.96 -8.12
CA ILE A 169 -4.66 0.97 -6.65
C ILE A 169 -4.99 -0.43 -6.12
N ILE A 170 -6.01 -1.11 -6.68
CA ILE A 170 -6.37 -2.49 -6.30
C ILE A 170 -5.20 -3.43 -6.60
N GLN A 171 -4.65 -3.38 -7.81
CA GLN A 171 -3.49 -4.18 -8.19
C GLN A 171 -2.31 -3.90 -7.25
N GLY A 172 -2.07 -2.63 -6.95
CA GLY A 172 -1.08 -2.20 -5.98
C GLY A 172 -1.30 -2.82 -4.60
N LEU A 173 -2.53 -2.87 -4.10
CA LEU A 173 -2.86 -3.50 -2.81
C LEU A 173 -2.63 -5.02 -2.82
N VAL A 174 -3.04 -5.71 -3.89
CA VAL A 174 -2.92 -7.17 -4.04
C VAL A 174 -1.46 -7.60 -4.18
N GLU A 175 -0.68 -6.87 -4.98
CA GLU A 175 0.73 -7.19 -5.26
C GLU A 175 1.68 -6.69 -4.17
N SER A 176 1.23 -5.78 -3.30
CA SER A 176 2.06 -5.17 -2.27
C SER A 176 1.98 -5.84 -0.90
N ILE A 177 2.50 -5.14 0.10
CA ILE A 177 2.54 -5.56 1.49
C ILE A 177 1.18 -5.39 2.21
N GLY A 178 0.10 -5.06 1.49
CA GLY A 178 -1.26 -4.99 2.03
C GLY A 178 -1.58 -3.68 2.75
N THR A 179 -0.84 -2.60 2.47
CA THR A 179 -1.14 -1.24 2.95
C THR A 179 -0.75 -0.23 1.87
N LEU A 180 -1.55 0.84 1.73
CA LEU A 180 -1.40 1.86 0.70
C LEU A 180 -1.85 3.22 1.22
N GLY A 181 -1.20 4.28 0.76
CA GLY A 181 -1.61 5.67 0.95
C GLY A 181 -1.68 6.39 -0.39
N LEU A 182 -2.83 7.02 -0.65
CA LEU A 182 -2.97 7.99 -1.73
C LEU A 182 -2.68 9.38 -1.15
N SER A 183 -1.59 10.00 -1.60
CA SER A 183 -1.14 11.29 -1.08
C SER A 183 -0.77 12.22 -2.22
N SER A 184 -1.21 13.47 -2.10
CA SER A 184 -0.83 14.59 -2.97
C SER A 184 -0.76 15.86 -2.14
N ASP A 185 0.22 16.72 -2.43
CA ASP A 185 0.29 18.08 -1.92
C ASP A 185 -0.59 19.05 -2.74
N GLU A 186 -1.06 18.61 -3.91
CA GLU A 186 -2.04 19.28 -4.74
C GLU A 186 -3.36 18.49 -4.75
N GLY A 187 -4.40 19.03 -4.12
CA GLY A 187 -5.70 18.36 -4.02
C GLY A 187 -6.32 18.04 -5.39
N GLY A 188 -6.11 18.92 -6.38
CA GLY A 188 -6.62 18.71 -7.74
C GLY A 188 -6.14 17.41 -8.40
N VAL A 189 -4.94 16.92 -8.06
CA VAL A 189 -4.40 15.67 -8.59
C VAL A 189 -5.22 14.46 -8.15
N ILE A 190 -5.74 14.47 -6.92
CA ILE A 190 -6.59 13.39 -6.41
C ILE A 190 -8.05 13.61 -6.84
N PHE A 191 -8.59 14.82 -6.61
CA PHE A 191 -10.00 15.11 -6.82
C PHE A 191 -10.42 15.16 -8.28
N ASN A 192 -9.56 15.70 -9.15
CA ASN A 192 -9.78 15.69 -10.60
C ASN A 192 -9.09 14.51 -11.27
N GLY A 193 -8.39 13.68 -10.49
CA GLY A 193 -7.68 12.51 -10.96
C GLY A 193 -8.60 11.31 -11.18
N ARG A 194 -8.03 10.27 -11.79
CA ARG A 194 -8.77 9.04 -12.13
C ARG A 194 -9.20 8.26 -10.90
N ALA A 195 -8.52 8.44 -9.76
CA ALA A 195 -8.83 7.79 -8.51
C ALA A 195 -10.29 8.05 -8.08
N MET A 196 -10.79 9.28 -8.12
CA MET A 196 -12.15 9.59 -7.67
C MET A 196 -13.28 9.08 -8.59
N GLY A 197 -12.94 8.43 -9.71
CA GLY A 197 -13.92 7.81 -10.62
C GLY A 197 -14.70 6.63 -10.02
N ASN A 198 -14.29 6.11 -8.86
CA ASN A 198 -14.97 5.00 -8.16
C ASN A 198 -14.97 5.20 -6.63
N THR A 199 -15.67 6.21 -6.14
CA THR A 199 -15.75 6.52 -4.70
C THR A 199 -16.28 5.38 -3.80
N PRO A 200 -17.21 4.50 -4.24
CA PRO A 200 -17.62 3.36 -3.41
C PRO A 200 -16.48 2.39 -3.08
N LEU A 201 -15.56 2.17 -4.02
CA LEU A 201 -14.36 1.35 -3.79
C LEU A 201 -13.50 1.94 -2.67
N PHE A 202 -13.30 3.26 -2.66
CA PHE A 202 -12.51 3.93 -1.63
C PHE A 202 -13.13 3.78 -0.25
N ASN A 203 -14.46 3.89 -0.14
CA ASN A 203 -15.15 3.64 1.13
C ASN A 203 -14.93 2.21 1.65
N GLN A 204 -15.00 1.20 0.78
CA GLN A 204 -14.70 -0.20 1.13
C GLN A 204 -13.22 -0.44 1.49
N LEU A 205 -12.30 0.27 0.83
CA LEU A 205 -10.88 0.19 1.18
C LEU A 205 -10.60 0.88 2.53
N TRP A 206 -11.34 1.92 2.85
CA TRP A 206 -11.18 2.68 4.09
C TRP A 206 -11.77 1.98 5.31
N ASP A 207 -12.93 1.32 5.17
CA ASP A 207 -13.55 0.55 6.26
C ASP A 207 -12.85 -0.78 6.58
N GLY A 208 -11.85 -1.15 5.76
CA GLY A 208 -11.10 -2.41 5.88
C GLY A 208 -11.81 -3.60 5.25
N GLY A 209 -12.82 -3.36 4.41
CA GLY A 209 -13.52 -4.36 3.63
C GLY A 209 -12.61 -5.10 2.67
N GLY A 210 -12.88 -6.40 2.49
CA GLY A 210 -12.16 -7.24 1.54
C GLY A 210 -12.55 -6.92 0.10
N VAL A 211 -11.56 -6.65 -0.76
CA VAL A 211 -11.77 -6.53 -2.21
C VAL A 211 -11.37 -7.83 -2.89
N MET A 212 -12.32 -8.49 -3.57
CA MET A 212 -12.02 -9.62 -4.44
C MET A 212 -11.56 -9.11 -5.80
N TRP A 213 -10.34 -9.45 -6.20
CA TRP A 213 -9.81 -9.14 -7.52
C TRP A 213 -9.58 -10.43 -8.31
N SER A 214 -10.27 -10.58 -9.44
CA SER A 214 -9.98 -11.65 -10.40
C SER A 214 -8.82 -11.23 -11.28
N VAL A 215 -7.68 -11.90 -11.15
CA VAL A 215 -6.58 -11.75 -12.11
C VAL A 215 -7.06 -12.35 -13.44
N LYS A 216 -7.32 -11.52 -14.44
CA LYS A 216 -7.52 -12.01 -15.82
C LYS A 216 -6.27 -12.77 -16.25
N GLY A 217 -6.37 -14.08 -16.46
CA GLY A 217 -5.28 -14.90 -17.00
C GLY A 217 -4.87 -16.14 -16.20
N ILE A 218 -5.70 -16.61 -15.26
CA ILE A 218 -5.60 -17.99 -14.74
C ILE A 218 -6.97 -18.64 -14.90
N ASP A 219 -7.25 -19.06 -16.12
CA ASP A 219 -8.11 -20.21 -16.45
C ASP A 219 -7.23 -21.20 -17.24
#